data_AF-A0A062C221-F1
#
_entry.id   AF-A0A062C221-F1
#
_cell.length_a   1.000
_cell.length_b   1.000
_cell.length_c   1.000
_cell.angle_alpha   90.00
_cell.angle_beta   90.00
_cell.angle_gamma   90.00
#
_symmetry.space_group_name_H-M   'P 1'
#
loop_
_entity.id
_entity.type
_entity.pdbx_description
1 polymer ?
#
loop_
_entity_poly.entity_id
_entity_poly.type
_entity_poly.pdbx_seq_one_letter_code
_entity_poly.pdbx_strand_id
1 'polypeptide(L)'
;MHRAVAILYVAAIFILLFFVLYFPQVPEKKYINLAFIVLLVMLALAHVRAAIEVKYGTDYGRRLSRLLGIILLFSFPIGTAIGIYILIKTKAQYWQPYNARYLSYGD
;
A
#
# COMPACT_ATOMS: atom_id res chain seq x y z
N MET A 1 8.80 0.69 3.94
CA MET A 1 8.13 0.95 2.65
C MET A 1 6.62 1.01 2.76
N HIS A 2 5.91 -0.10 3.02
CA HIS A 2 4.43 -0.11 3.00
C HIS A 2 3.76 0.96 3.87
N ARG A 3 4.28 1.25 5.07
CA ARG A 3 3.80 2.34 5.94
C ARG A 3 3.90 3.72 5.28
N ALA A 4 5.00 4.01 4.58
CA ALA A 4 5.19 5.29 3.89
C ALA A 4 4.17 5.44 2.75
N VAL A 5 3.92 4.37 1.98
CA VAL A 5 2.90 4.38 0.92
C VAL A 5 1.49 4.55 1.50
N ALA A 6 1.19 3.92 2.65
CA ALA A 6 -0.09 4.14 3.34
C ALA A 6 -0.27 5.59 3.77
N ILE A 7 0.79 6.24 4.29
CA ILE A 7 0.76 7.68 4.64
C ILE A 7 0.49 8.54 3.40
N LEU A 8 1.10 8.22 2.25
CA LEU A 8 0.81 8.94 1.00
C LEU A 8 -0.66 8.82 0.59
N TYR A 9 -1.26 7.64 0.71
CA TYR A 9 -2.70 7.48 0.45
C TYR A 9 -3.56 8.27 1.44
N VAL A 10 -3.20 8.28 2.72
CA VAL A 10 -3.91 9.08 3.73
C VAL A 10 -3.84 10.58 3.39
N ALA A 11 -2.66 11.09 3.01
CA ALA A 11 -2.52 12.48 2.56
C ALA A 11 -3.39 12.77 1.33
N ALA A 12 -3.38 11.88 0.33
CA ALA A 12 -4.21 12.01 -0.86
C ALA A 12 -5.71 12.01 -0.55
N ILE A 13 -6.16 11.19 0.41
CA ILE A 13 -7.54 11.17 0.90
C ILE A 13 -7.91 12.53 1.50
N PHE A 14 -7.09 13.10 2.38
CA PHE A 14 -7.38 14.40 2.98
C PHE A 14 -7.42 15.52 1.94
N ILE A 15 -6.50 15.52 0.97
CA ILE A 15 -6.49 16.48 -0.13
C ILE A 15 -7.78 16.35 -0.95
N LEU A 16 -8.13 15.14 -1.38
CA LEU A 16 -9.32 14.91 -2.20
C LEU A 16 -10.61 15.23 -1.44
N LEU A 17 -10.68 14.89 -0.14
CA LEU A 17 -11.80 15.23 0.72
C LEU A 17 -11.95 16.74 0.86
N PHE A 18 -10.85 17.48 1.04
CA PHE A 18 -10.87 18.94 1.03
C PHE A 18 -11.47 19.48 -0.28
N PHE A 19 -11.04 18.97 -1.44
CA PHE A 19 -11.64 19.39 -2.72
C PHE A 19 -13.13 19.10 -2.82
N VAL A 20 -13.56 17.91 -2.40
CA VAL A 20 -14.98 17.50 -2.44
C VAL A 20 -15.86 18.35 -1.51
N LEU A 21 -15.36 18.74 -0.34
CA LEU A 21 -16.12 19.49 0.66
C LEU A 21 -16.16 21.00 0.40
N TYR A 22 -15.08 21.58 -0.11
CA TYR A 22 -14.92 23.03 -0.19
C TYR A 22 -15.09 23.62 -1.60
N PHE A 23 -15.07 22.80 -2.66
CA PHE A 23 -15.25 23.28 -4.03
C PHE A 23 -16.54 22.73 -4.65
N PRO A 24 -17.33 23.58 -5.36
CA PRO A 24 -18.53 23.12 -6.07
C PRO A 24 -18.22 21.97 -7.03
N GLN A 25 -18.99 20.89 -6.94
CA GLN A 25 -18.88 19.72 -7.80
C GLN A 25 -20.19 19.52 -8.58
N VAL A 26 -20.09 19.14 -9.85
CA VAL A 26 -21.23 18.52 -10.53
C VAL A 26 -21.50 17.13 -9.91
N PRO A 27 -22.76 16.68 -9.80
CA PRO A 27 -23.10 15.45 -9.06
C PRO A 27 -22.31 14.22 -9.48
N GLU A 28 -22.13 13.99 -10.79
CA GLU A 28 -21.36 12.86 -11.33
C GLU A 28 -19.91 12.85 -10.81
N LYS A 29 -19.21 13.99 -10.88
CA LYS A 29 -17.83 14.12 -10.38
C LYS A 29 -17.75 13.90 -8.87
N LYS A 30 -18.77 14.32 -8.11
CA LYS A 30 -18.84 14.07 -6.67
C LYS A 30 -18.86 12.58 -6.36
N TYR A 31 -19.68 11.79 -7.04
CA TYR A 31 -19.75 10.34 -6.84
C TYR A 31 -18.44 9.63 -7.24
N ILE A 32 -17.85 10.05 -8.36
CA ILE A 32 -16.54 9.53 -8.81
C ILE A 32 -15.46 9.81 -7.76
N ASN A 33 -15.38 11.05 -7.24
CA ASN A 33 -14.41 11.40 -6.21
C ASN A 33 -14.62 10.61 -4.91
N LEU A 34 -15.86 10.37 -4.50
CA LEU A 34 -16.17 9.53 -3.33
C LEU A 34 -15.74 8.07 -3.57
N ALA A 35 -15.97 7.52 -4.76
CA ALA A 35 -15.50 6.19 -5.12
C ALA A 35 -13.96 6.08 -5.08
N PHE A 36 -13.26 7.12 -5.57
CA PHE A 36 -11.80 7.20 -5.45
C PHE A 36 -11.34 7.26 -3.99
N ILE A 37 -12.01 8.02 -3.13
CA ILE A 37 -11.70 8.05 -1.69
C ILE A 37 -11.81 6.65 -1.08
N VAL A 38 -12.90 5.93 -1.37
CA VAL A 38 -13.07 4.55 -0.87
C VAL A 38 -11.95 3.63 -1.37
N LEU A 39 -11.59 3.71 -2.65
CA LEU A 39 -10.48 2.94 -3.22
C LEU A 39 -9.15 3.27 -2.51
N LEU A 40 -8.85 4.54 -2.27
CA LEU A 40 -7.64 4.97 -1.58
C LEU A 40 -7.60 4.46 -0.13
N VAL A 41 -8.74 4.46 0.58
CA VAL A 41 -8.84 3.89 1.93
C VAL A 41 -8.54 2.40 1.91
N MET A 42 -9.13 1.65 0.97
CA MET A 42 -8.89 0.22 0.82
C MET A 42 -7.41 -0.08 0.54
N LEU A 43 -6.77 0.70 -0.33
CA LEU A 43 -5.34 0.57 -0.63
C LEU A 43 -4.48 0.92 0.60
N ALA A 44 -4.80 1.97 1.35
CA ALA A 44 -4.10 2.32 2.58
C ALA A 44 -4.15 1.18 3.61
N LEU A 45 -5.35 0.61 3.84
CA LEU A 45 -5.54 -0.52 4.75
C LEU A 45 -4.78 -1.77 4.28
N ALA A 46 -4.78 -2.06 2.97
CA ALA A 46 -4.01 -3.16 2.41
C ALA A 46 -2.50 -2.97 2.64
N HIS A 47 -1.98 -1.75 2.48
CA HIS A 47 -0.58 -1.43 2.80
C HIS A 47 -0.28 -1.54 4.31
N VAL A 48 -1.20 -1.12 5.19
CA VAL A 48 -1.05 -1.33 6.64
C VAL A 48 -0.99 -2.82 6.96
N ARG A 49 -1.90 -3.64 6.40
CA ARG A 49 -1.90 -5.09 6.60
C ARG A 49 -0.62 -5.72 6.09
N ALA A 50 -0.16 -5.37 4.89
CA ALA A 50 1.11 -5.83 4.34
C ALA A 50 2.29 -5.45 5.26
N ALA A 51 2.30 -4.24 5.84
CA ALA A 51 3.36 -3.83 6.76
C ALA A 51 3.42 -4.70 8.03
N ILE A 52 2.27 -5.09 8.57
CA ILE A 52 2.17 -5.98 9.73
C ILE A 52 2.68 -7.37 9.35
N GLU A 53 2.16 -7.95 8.27
CA GLU A 53 2.50 -9.31 7.83
C GLU A 53 3.96 -9.47 7.40
N VAL A 54 4.51 -8.46 6.71
CA VAL A 54 5.93 -8.40 6.38
C VAL A 54 6.79 -8.42 7.64
N LYS A 55 6.39 -7.79 8.75
CA LYS A 55 7.15 -7.81 10.02
C LYS A 55 7.39 -9.25 10.51
N TYR A 56 6.42 -10.13 10.29
CA TYR A 56 6.47 -11.54 10.69
C TYR A 56 6.98 -12.47 9.59
N GLY A 57 7.24 -11.97 8.37
CA GLY A 57 7.76 -12.80 7.27
C GLY A 57 6.76 -13.81 6.71
N THR A 58 5.45 -13.59 6.89
CA THR A 58 4.41 -14.55 6.46
C THR A 58 4.29 -14.67 4.95
N ASP A 59 3.90 -15.85 4.46
CA ASP A 59 3.59 -16.05 3.04
C ASP A 59 2.38 -15.23 2.57
N TYR A 60 1.46 -14.94 3.46
CA TYR A 60 0.35 -14.02 3.18
C TYR A 60 0.87 -12.60 2.95
N GLY A 61 1.75 -12.09 3.82
CA GLY A 61 2.42 -10.80 3.65
C GLY A 61 3.17 -10.72 2.32
N ARG A 62 3.88 -11.79 1.95
CA ARG A 62 4.58 -11.88 0.68
C ARG A 62 3.66 -11.75 -0.53
N ARG A 63 2.55 -12.50 -0.53
CA ARG A 63 1.55 -12.48 -1.62
C ARG A 63 0.87 -11.11 -1.72
N LEU A 64 0.46 -10.55 -0.58
CA LEU A 64 -0.17 -9.23 -0.52
C LEU A 64 0.78 -8.13 -1.00
N SER A 65 2.05 -8.14 -0.57
CA SER A 65 3.06 -7.20 -1.03
C SER A 65 3.29 -7.30 -2.54
N ARG A 66 3.27 -8.50 -3.13
CA ARG A 66 3.37 -8.67 -4.60
C ARG A 66 2.19 -8.05 -5.33
N LEU A 67 0.96 -8.32 -4.86
CA LEU A 67 -0.25 -7.74 -5.44
C LEU A 67 -0.19 -6.21 -5.42
N LEU A 68 0.14 -5.62 -4.27
CA LEU A 68 0.29 -4.17 -4.12
C LEU A 68 1.43 -3.61 -4.99
N GLY A 69 2.53 -4.36 -5.12
CA GLY A 69 3.64 -4.01 -6.00
C GLY A 69 3.21 -3.93 -7.47
N ILE A 70 2.37 -4.86 -7.94
CA ILE A 70 1.80 -4.86 -9.30
C ILE A 70 0.86 -3.67 -9.49
N ILE A 71 -0.04 -3.42 -8.53
CA ILE A 71 -0.97 -2.27 -8.58
C ILE A 71 -0.20 -0.95 -8.73
N LEU A 72 0.89 -0.80 -7.97
CA LEU A 72 1.73 0.41 -8.02
C LEU A 72 2.44 0.62 -9.36
N LEU A 73 2.61 -0.40 -10.20
CA LEU A 73 3.21 -0.25 -11.54
C LEU A 73 2.41 0.71 -12.42
N PHE A 74 1.11 0.84 -12.19
CA PHE A 74 0.22 1.73 -12.95
C PHE A 74 0.25 3.19 -12.47
N SER A 75 0.95 3.51 -11.38
CA SER A 75 1.02 4.86 -10.79
C SER A 75 2.28 5.63 -11.23
N PHE A 76 2.61 5.57 -12.52
CA PHE A 76 3.85 6.09 -13.12
C PHE A 76 4.12 7.57 -12.82
N PRO A 77 5.40 7.98 -12.64
CA PRO A 77 6.61 7.15 -12.57
C PRO A 77 6.96 6.68 -11.16
N ILE A 78 6.57 7.45 -10.13
CA ILE A 78 6.99 7.24 -8.74
C ILE A 78 6.44 5.90 -8.22
N GLY A 79 5.16 5.64 -8.44
CA GLY A 79 4.57 4.38 -8.02
C GLY A 79 5.21 3.18 -8.70
N THR A 80 5.59 3.30 -9.99
CA THR A 80 6.27 2.23 -10.71
C THR A 80 7.61 1.88 -10.06
N ALA A 81 8.43 2.86 -9.70
CA ALA A 81 9.70 2.62 -9.00
C ALA A 81 9.50 1.92 -7.65
N ILE A 82 8.51 2.36 -6.87
CA ILE A 82 8.13 1.75 -5.59
C ILE A 82 7.64 0.32 -5.80
N GLY A 83 6.79 0.09 -6.81
CA GLY A 83 6.23 -1.21 -7.15
C GLY A 83 7.32 -2.21 -7.53
N ILE A 84 8.24 -1.82 -8.41
CA ILE A 84 9.42 -2.63 -8.77
C ILE A 84 10.23 -2.99 -7.53
N TYR A 85 10.52 -2.02 -6.65
CA TYR A 85 11.26 -2.27 -5.41
C TYR A 85 10.57 -3.32 -4.52
N ILE A 86 9.25 -3.22 -4.33
CA ILE A 86 8.47 -4.20 -3.54
C ILE A 86 8.51 -5.58 -4.21
N LEU A 87 8.37 -5.65 -5.53
CA LEU A 87 8.43 -6.91 -6.28
C LEU A 87 9.80 -7.59 -6.18
N ILE A 88 10.89 -6.82 -6.20
CA ILE A 88 12.24 -7.35 -5.94
C ILE A 88 12.31 -7.93 -4.53
N LYS A 89 11.88 -7.17 -3.50
CA LYS A 89 11.96 -7.62 -2.09
C LYS A 89 11.07 -8.82 -1.75
N THR A 90 10.11 -9.17 -2.61
CA THR A 90 9.24 -10.34 -2.44
C THR A 90 9.71 -11.57 -3.23
N LYS A 91 10.85 -11.50 -3.94
CA LYS A 91 11.50 -12.68 -4.54
C LYS A 91 12.01 -13.63 -3.45
N ALA A 92 12.04 -14.93 -3.73
CA ALA A 92 12.34 -15.96 -2.73
C ALA A 92 13.70 -15.74 -2.06
N GLN A 93 14.71 -15.37 -2.85
CA GLN A 93 16.06 -15.08 -2.39
C GLN A 93 16.19 -13.89 -1.42
N TYR A 94 15.22 -12.97 -1.39
CA TYR A 94 15.25 -11.78 -0.54
C TYR A 94 14.17 -11.77 0.52
N TRP A 95 13.23 -12.72 0.46
CA TRP A 95 12.13 -12.79 1.40
C TRP A 95 12.60 -13.42 2.70
N GLN A 96 12.31 -12.78 3.83
CA GLN A 96 12.65 -13.33 5.13
C GLN A 96 11.71 -14.51 5.48
N PRO A 97 12.24 -15.68 5.87
CA PRO A 97 11.42 -16.78 6.35
C PRO A 97 10.65 -16.39 7.62
N TYR A 98 9.45 -16.97 7.78
CA TYR A 98 8.51 -16.74 8.89
C TYR A 98 9.11 -16.89 10.31
N ASN A 99 10.30 -17.48 10.46
CA ASN A 99 10.93 -17.79 11.76
C ASN A 99 12.37 -17.27 11.96
N ALA A 100 12.95 -16.53 11.01
CA ALA A 100 14.40 -16.22 11.06
C ALA A 100 14.80 -15.17 12.10
N ARG A 101 13.86 -14.46 12.73
CA ARG A 101 14.15 -13.36 13.67
C ARG A 101 13.76 -13.64 15.13
N TYR A 102 12.98 -14.69 15.40
CA TYR A 102 12.58 -15.07 16.75
C TYR A 102 13.50 -16.11 17.39
N LEU A 103 14.27 -16.85 16.58
CA LEU A 103 15.30 -17.78 17.05
C LEU A 103 16.65 -17.10 17.36
N SER A 104 16.83 -15.80 17.06
CA SER A 104 18.09 -15.09 17.36
C SER A 104 18.04 -14.23 18.63
N TYR A 105 16.89 -14.21 19.32
CA TYR A 105 16.66 -13.47 20.56
C TYR A 105 16.20 -14.41 21.71
N GLY A 106 16.22 -15.72 21.46
CA GLY A 106 15.79 -16.77 22.38
C GLY A 106 16.91 -17.71 22.82
N ASP A 107 18.17 -17.35 22.56
CA ASP A 107 19.38 -18.08 22.95
C ASP A 107 20.18 -17.28 23.98
#